data_AF-A0A2G6BW09-F1
#
_entry.id   AF-A0A2G6BW09-F1
#
_cell.length_a   1.000
_cell.length_b   1.000
_cell.length_c   1.000
_cell.angle_alpha   90.00
_cell.angle_beta   90.00
_cell.angle_gamma   90.00
#
_symmetry.space_group_name_H-M   'P 1'
#
loop_
_entity.id
_entity.type
_entity.pdbx_description
1 polymer ?
#
loop_
_entity_poly.entity_id
_entity_poly.type
_entity_poly.pdbx_seq_one_letter_code
_entity_poly.pdbx_strand_id
1 'polypeptide(L)'
;MRRDAGFSIYKLITFIAVIAMIFVLSLPQFFNINEKENEEQCLKNMKLIYKAIKAYMDDRNEEFVGDAQDLIRAGYLKKTFECPENGVGDKYFMEGLIDNGKFIITVKCPNSKDHPNHILPDIQE
;
A
#
# COMPACT_ATOMS: atom_id res chain seq x y z
N MET A 1 41.52 6.63 53.00
CA MET A 1 40.56 7.76 52.87
C MET A 1 39.92 7.66 51.49
N ARG A 2 38.63 7.30 51.40
CA ARG A 2 37.88 7.30 50.13
C ARG A 2 37.44 8.75 49.87
N ARG A 3 37.88 9.35 48.77
CA ARG A 3 37.38 10.65 48.31
C ARG A 3 36.07 10.38 47.61
N ASP A 4 34.97 10.77 48.24
CA ASP A 4 33.67 10.77 47.58
C ASP A 4 33.72 11.84 46.47
N ALA A 5 33.61 11.38 45.22
CA ALA A 5 33.58 12.26 44.07
C ALA A 5 32.25 13.02 44.07
N GLY A 6 32.29 14.29 44.45
CA GLY A 6 31.13 15.17 44.47
C GLY A 6 30.45 15.21 43.09
N PHE A 7 29.17 14.85 43.08
CA PHE A 7 28.34 14.94 41.89
C PHE A 7 28.11 16.42 41.56
N SER A 8 28.59 16.85 40.39
CA SER A 8 28.45 18.25 39.98
C SER A 8 27.17 18.46 39.20
N ILE A 9 26.48 19.58 39.47
CA ILE A 9 25.19 19.94 38.86
C ILE A 9 25.28 19.96 37.34
N TYR A 10 26.40 20.42 36.75
CA TYR A 10 26.56 20.43 35.30
C TYR A 10 26.57 19.01 34.70
N LYS A 11 27.11 18.02 35.41
CA LYS A 11 27.11 16.62 34.96
C LYS A 11 25.69 16.06 34.91
N LEU A 12 24.85 16.45 35.85
CA LEU A 12 23.43 16.06 35.87
C LEU A 12 22.67 16.67 34.69
N ILE A 13 22.84 17.97 34.46
CA ILE A 13 22.14 18.70 33.39
C ILE A 13 22.52 18.15 32.02
N THR A 14 23.81 17.96 31.76
CA THR A 14 24.28 17.39 30.49
C THR A 14 23.76 15.96 30.30
N PHE A 15 23.73 15.14 31.35
CA PHE A 15 23.21 13.79 31.25
C PHE A 15 21.71 13.75 30.91
N ILE A 16 20.90 14.60 31.54
CA ILE A 16 19.47 14.73 31.24
C ILE A 16 19.26 15.24 29.80
N ALA A 17 20.05 16.20 29.35
CA ALA A 17 19.97 16.75 28.00
C ALA A 17 20.25 15.68 26.92
N VAL A 18 21.27 14.84 27.14
CA VAL A 18 21.60 13.73 26.23
C VAL A 18 20.49 12.68 26.24
N ILE A 19 19.95 12.32 27.40
CA ILE A 19 18.83 11.38 27.50
C ILE A 19 17.59 11.91 26.76
N ALA A 20 17.23 13.19 26.97
CA ALA A 20 16.10 13.81 26.29
C ALA A 20 16.26 13.79 24.76
N MET A 21 17.46 14.06 24.26
CA MET A 21 17.75 13.98 22.83
C MET A 21 17.58 12.56 22.29
N ILE A 22 18.08 11.55 23.03
CA ILE A 22 17.90 10.14 22.66
C ILE A 22 16.41 9.78 22.63
N PHE A 23 15.63 10.21 23.63
CA PHE A 23 14.19 9.95 23.70
C PHE A 23 13.40 10.51 22.51
N VAL A 24 13.74 11.71 22.03
CA VAL A 24 13.10 12.32 20.86
C VAL A 24 13.36 11.51 19.59
N LEU A 25 14.59 11.01 19.42
CA LEU A 25 14.97 10.17 18.27
C LEU A 25 14.44 8.73 18.39
N SER A 26 14.20 8.27 19.62
CA SER A 26 13.72 6.92 19.93
C SER A 26 12.20 6.82 20.03
N LEU A 27 11.44 7.77 19.47
CA LEU A 27 10.01 7.58 19.20
C LEU A 27 9.87 7.06 17.76
N PRO A 28 10.17 5.77 17.46
CA PRO A 28 9.88 5.23 16.14
C PRO A 28 8.36 5.10 16.05
N GLN A 29 7.71 6.15 15.55
CA GLN A 29 6.54 6.09 14.66
C GLN A 29 5.54 4.93 14.86
N PHE A 30 5.22 4.52 16.08
CA PHE A 30 4.33 3.38 16.40
C PHE A 30 2.84 3.64 16.04
N PHE A 31 2.57 4.61 15.17
CA PHE A 31 1.25 4.87 14.64
C PHE A 31 0.98 3.93 13.46
N ASN A 32 0.26 2.82 13.70
CA ASN A 32 -0.39 1.95 12.71
C ASN A 32 0.29 1.85 11.32
N ILE A 33 1.60 1.58 11.29
CA ILE A 33 2.36 1.47 10.02
C ILE A 33 1.72 0.40 9.12
N ASN A 34 1.27 -0.70 9.72
CA ASN A 34 0.70 -1.83 9.00
C ASN A 34 -0.56 -1.46 8.21
N GLU A 35 -1.47 -0.66 8.76
CA GLU A 35 -2.74 -0.31 8.09
C GLU A 35 -2.48 0.58 6.86
N LYS A 36 -1.60 1.58 7.02
CA LYS A 36 -1.20 2.45 5.90
C LYS A 36 -0.38 1.69 4.87
N GLU A 37 0.53 0.83 5.30
CA GLU A 37 1.33 0.02 4.39
C GLU A 37 0.45 -0.96 3.61
N ASN A 38 -0.51 -1.61 4.27
CA ASN A 38 -1.49 -2.49 3.63
C ASN A 38 -2.36 -1.72 2.62
N GLU A 39 -2.83 -0.52 2.97
CA GLU A 39 -3.56 0.36 2.07
C GLU A 39 -2.71 0.70 0.83
N GLU A 40 -1.49 1.18 1.02
CA GLU A 40 -0.58 1.53 -0.07
C GLU A 40 -0.26 0.34 -0.98
N GLN A 41 -0.01 -0.83 -0.39
CA GLN A 41 0.21 -2.07 -1.13
C GLN A 41 -1.04 -2.49 -1.91
N CYS A 42 -2.23 -2.40 -1.31
CA CYS A 42 -3.49 -2.69 -1.97
C CYS A 42 -3.71 -1.77 -3.18
N LEU A 43 -3.55 -0.46 -2.99
CA LEU A 43 -3.68 0.52 -4.08
C LEU A 43 -2.64 0.29 -5.18
N LYS A 44 -1.41 -0.07 -4.83
CA LYS A 44 -0.36 -0.42 -5.79
C LYS A 44 -0.73 -1.65 -6.61
N ASN A 45 -1.24 -2.70 -5.98
CA ASN A 45 -1.70 -3.91 -6.66
C ASN A 45 -2.84 -3.59 -7.63
N MET A 46 -3.83 -2.82 -7.18
CA MET A 46 -4.96 -2.38 -8.00
C MET A 46 -4.49 -1.55 -9.21
N LYS A 47 -3.52 -0.64 -9.04
CA LYS A 47 -2.92 0.12 -10.14
C LYS A 47 -2.19 -0.77 -11.15
N LEU A 48 -1.49 -1.81 -10.70
CA LEU A 48 -0.81 -2.75 -11.60
C LEU A 48 -1.82 -3.55 -12.43
N ILE A 49 -2.90 -4.00 -11.80
CA ILE A 49 -4.01 -4.69 -12.48
C ILE A 49 -4.68 -3.76 -13.49
N TYR A 50 -5.00 -2.53 -13.10
CA TYR A 50 -5.59 -1.53 -13.98
C TYR A 50 -4.73 -1.33 -15.25
N LYS A 51 -3.41 -1.14 -15.09
CA LYS A 51 -2.49 -0.99 -16.22
C LYS A 51 -2.44 -2.22 -17.12
N ALA A 52 -2.52 -3.41 -16.54
CA ALA A 52 -2.56 -4.65 -17.31
C ALA A 52 -3.84 -4.77 -18.15
N ILE A 53 -4.99 -4.42 -17.58
CA ILE A 53 -6.27 -4.39 -18.32
C ILE A 53 -6.24 -3.32 -19.39
N LYS A 54 -5.74 -2.12 -19.08
CA LYS A 54 -5.61 -1.04 -20.06
C LYS A 54 -4.75 -1.46 -21.25
N ALA A 55 -3.59 -2.06 -20.99
CA ALA A 55 -2.73 -2.58 -22.04
C ALA A 55 -3.42 -3.68 -22.87
N TYR A 56 -4.17 -4.58 -22.23
CA TYR A 56 -4.96 -5.60 -22.92
C TYR A 56 -6.00 -4.97 -23.86
N MET A 57 -6.74 -3.97 -23.38
CA MET A 57 -7.79 -3.29 -24.14
C MET A 57 -7.18 -2.39 -25.23
N ASP A 58 -6.07 -1.71 -24.97
CA ASP A 58 -5.33 -0.90 -25.95
C ASP A 58 -4.81 -1.78 -27.11
N ASP A 59 -4.25 -2.96 -26.81
CA ASP A 59 -3.66 -3.86 -27.81
C ASP A 59 -4.72 -4.63 -28.63
N ARG A 60 -5.86 -4.98 -28.02
CA ARG A 60 -6.91 -5.80 -28.66
C ARG A 60 -8.13 -5.03 -29.12
N ASN A 61 -8.32 -3.82 -28.61
CA ASN A 61 -9.52 -3.01 -28.84
C ASN A 61 -10.82 -3.77 -28.49
N GLU A 62 -10.78 -4.55 -27.41
CA GLU A 62 -11.85 -5.41 -26.93
C GLU A 62 -12.07 -5.20 -25.43
N GLU A 63 -13.28 -5.49 -24.96
CA GLU A 63 -13.60 -5.51 -23.54
C GLU A 63 -12.84 -6.64 -22.81
N PHE A 64 -12.54 -6.40 -21.54
CA PHE A 64 -11.93 -7.38 -20.66
C PHE A 64 -12.94 -7.84 -19.61
N VAL A 65 -13.39 -9.09 -19.74
CA VAL A 65 -14.20 -9.79 -18.75
C VAL A 65 -13.48 -11.09 -18.41
N GLY A 66 -12.87 -11.17 -17.23
CA GLY A 66 -12.07 -12.32 -16.84
C GLY A 66 -11.38 -12.14 -15.50
N ASP A 67 -10.49 -13.07 -15.17
CA ASP A 67 -9.74 -13.06 -13.91
C ASP A 67 -8.23 -12.81 -14.10
N ALA A 68 -7.49 -12.79 -12.97
CA ALA A 68 -6.06 -12.47 -13.00
C ALA A 68 -5.26 -13.53 -13.78
N GLN A 69 -5.76 -14.77 -13.85
CA GLN A 69 -5.13 -15.84 -14.62
C GLN A 69 -5.28 -15.59 -16.12
N ASP A 70 -6.39 -15.03 -16.58
CA ASP A 70 -6.57 -14.68 -17.98
C ASP A 70 -5.58 -13.60 -18.44
N LEU A 71 -5.34 -12.57 -17.61
CA LEU A 71 -4.31 -11.56 -17.89
C LEU A 71 -2.89 -12.13 -17.85
N ILE A 72 -2.62 -13.12 -16.98
CA ILE A 72 -1.33 -13.82 -16.94
C ILE A 72 -1.14 -14.65 -18.22
N ARG A 73 -2.16 -15.41 -18.62
CA ARG A 73 -2.14 -16.22 -19.83
C ARG A 73 -1.98 -15.37 -21.09
N ALA A 74 -2.58 -14.18 -21.10
CA ALA A 74 -2.46 -13.20 -22.18
C ALA A 74 -1.13 -12.41 -22.14
N GLY A 75 -0.33 -12.52 -21.07
CA GLY A 75 0.99 -11.91 -20.95
C GLY A 75 1.01 -10.48 -20.40
N TYR A 76 -0.13 -9.94 -19.97
CA TYR A 76 -0.24 -8.56 -19.45
C TYR A 76 0.01 -8.46 -17.94
N LEU A 77 -0.08 -9.58 -17.22
CA LEU A 77 0.14 -9.64 -15.77
C LEU A 77 1.17 -10.71 -15.42
N LYS A 78 2.10 -10.42 -14.50
CA LYS A 78 3.18 -11.37 -14.14
C LYS A 78 2.78 -12.41 -13.10
N LYS A 79 1.86 -12.06 -12.21
CA LYS A 79 1.40 -12.89 -11.09
C LYS A 79 0.04 -12.41 -10.60
N THR A 80 -0.65 -13.27 -9.85
CA THR A 80 -1.84 -12.86 -9.10
C THR A 80 -1.44 -11.99 -7.91
N PHE A 81 -2.31 -11.04 -7.56
CA PHE A 81 -2.16 -10.21 -6.36
C PHE A 81 -3.28 -10.55 -5.38
N GLU A 82 -2.96 -10.44 -4.10
CA GLU A 82 -3.88 -10.67 -2.99
C GLU A 82 -3.92 -9.41 -2.13
N CYS A 83 -5.07 -9.15 -1.50
CA CYS A 83 -5.21 -8.03 -0.58
C CYS A 83 -4.42 -8.30 0.71
N PRO A 84 -3.56 -7.37 1.18
CA PRO A 84 -2.73 -7.57 2.36
C PRO A 84 -3.51 -7.56 3.69
N GLU A 85 -4.76 -7.11 3.71
CA GLU A 85 -5.58 -7.03 4.94
C GLU A 85 -6.10 -8.39 5.42
N ASN A 86 -6.66 -9.20 4.51
CA ASN A 86 -7.12 -10.55 4.79
C ASN A 86 -6.61 -11.49 3.69
N GLY A 87 -5.51 -12.17 4.00
CA GLY A 87 -4.58 -12.71 3.01
C GLY A 87 -4.81 -14.15 2.56
N VAL A 88 -6.04 -14.65 2.42
CA VAL A 88 -6.22 -15.99 1.83
C VAL A 88 -7.38 -16.02 0.84
N GLY A 89 -7.05 -16.00 -0.46
CA GLY A 89 -7.99 -16.23 -1.55
C GLY A 89 -8.76 -14.99 -2.05
N ASP A 90 -8.62 -13.86 -1.37
CA ASP A 90 -9.23 -12.58 -1.72
C ASP A 90 -8.53 -11.95 -2.94
N LYS A 91 -9.05 -12.28 -4.12
CA LYS A 91 -8.61 -11.70 -5.39
C LYS A 91 -9.39 -10.41 -5.69
N TYR A 92 -8.72 -9.50 -6.39
CA TYR A 92 -9.33 -8.27 -6.88
C TYR A 92 -10.42 -8.56 -7.92
N PHE A 93 -11.54 -7.86 -7.83
CA PHE A 93 -12.55 -7.84 -8.88
C PHE A 93 -12.12 -6.84 -9.94
N MET A 94 -12.24 -7.22 -11.20
CA MET A 94 -11.79 -6.36 -12.28
C MET A 94 -12.57 -6.59 -13.57
N GLU A 95 -12.80 -5.50 -14.28
CA GLU A 95 -13.62 -5.46 -15.47
C GLU A 95 -13.17 -4.27 -16.34
N GLY A 96 -13.16 -4.45 -17.66
CA GLY A 96 -12.86 -3.40 -18.62
C GLY A 96 -13.95 -3.34 -19.68
N LEU A 97 -14.73 -2.27 -19.71
CA LEU A 97 -15.84 -2.06 -20.63
C LEU A 97 -15.50 -0.94 -21.63
N ILE A 98 -16.10 -0.99 -22.81
CA ILE A 98 -15.97 0.07 -23.82
C ILE A 98 -17.30 0.81 -23.88
N ASP A 99 -17.35 2.02 -23.33
CA ASP A 99 -18.53 2.88 -23.39
C ASP A 99 -18.26 4.10 -24.28
N ASN A 100 -19.06 4.27 -25.33
CA ASN A 100 -18.94 5.38 -26.29
C ASN A 100 -17.50 5.60 -26.83
N GLY A 101 -16.74 4.51 -27.02
CA GLY A 101 -15.35 4.56 -27.49
C GLY A 101 -14.33 4.94 -26.40
N LYS A 102 -14.72 5.00 -25.13
CA LYS A 102 -13.83 5.18 -23.98
C LYS A 102 -13.70 3.88 -23.19
N PHE A 103 -12.50 3.61 -22.72
CA PHE A 103 -12.24 2.46 -21.85
C PHE A 103 -12.60 2.79 -20.41
N ILE A 104 -13.59 2.08 -19.87
CA ILE A 104 -13.99 2.16 -18.47
C ILE A 104 -13.43 0.93 -17.77
N ILE A 105 -12.34 1.11 -17.02
CA ILE A 105 -11.68 0.03 -16.30
C ILE A 105 -12.00 0.16 -14.81
N THR A 106 -12.63 -0.87 -14.26
CA THR A 106 -13.00 -0.95 -12.85
C THR A 106 -12.16 -2.01 -12.18
N VAL A 107 -11.43 -1.65 -11.12
CA VAL A 107 -10.73 -2.61 -10.25
C VAL A 107 -11.16 -2.35 -8.81
N LYS A 108 -11.72 -3.36 -8.15
CA LYS A 108 -12.23 -3.28 -6.77
C LYS A 108 -11.49 -4.24 -5.85
N CYS A 109 -11.15 -3.74 -4.67
CA CYS A 109 -10.63 -4.56 -3.57
C CYS A 109 -11.77 -5.41 -2.98
N PRO A 110 -11.54 -6.71 -2.68
CA PRO A 110 -12.55 -7.56 -2.03
C PRO A 110 -12.92 -7.07 -0.62
N ASN A 111 -11.97 -6.46 0.08
CA ASN A 111 -12.14 -5.96 1.45
C ASN A 111 -12.47 -4.46 1.51
N SER A 112 -12.93 -3.85 0.41
CA SER A 112 -13.28 -2.42 0.39
C SER A 112 -14.42 -2.02 1.32
N LYS A 113 -15.24 -2.99 1.78
CA LYS A 113 -16.33 -2.75 2.73
C LYS A 113 -15.81 -2.49 4.15
N ASP A 114 -14.79 -3.24 4.55
CA ASP A 114 -14.18 -3.13 5.87
C ASP A 114 -13.06 -2.08 5.90
N HIS A 115 -12.47 -1.79 4.73
CA HIS A 115 -11.41 -0.80 4.55
C HIS A 115 -11.83 0.28 3.53
N PRO A 116 -12.48 1.38 3.96
CA PRO A 116 -13.02 2.40 3.06
C PRO A 116 -11.96 3.16 2.26
N ASN A 117 -10.69 3.11 2.68
CA ASN A 117 -9.58 3.75 1.97
C ASN A 117 -9.04 2.90 0.81
N HIS A 118 -9.47 1.63 0.67
CA HIS A 118 -8.99 0.72 -0.39
C HIS A 118 -9.77 0.93 -1.70
N ILE A 119 -9.83 2.18 -2.14
CA ILE A 119 -10.50 2.61 -3.37
C ILE A 119 -9.44 3.24 -4.27
N LEU A 120 -9.33 2.75 -5.50
CA LEU A 120 -8.50 3.40 -6.51
C LEU A 120 -9.01 4.85 -6.68
N PRO A 121 -8.18 5.88 -6.38
CA PRO A 121 -8.56 7.24 -6.71
C PRO A 121 -8.73 7.33 -8.22
N ASP A 122 -9.70 8.14 -8.65
CA ASP A 122 -10.01 8.34 -10.06
C ASP A 122 -8.73 8.70 -10.81
N ILE A 123 -8.31 7.81 -11.71
CA ILE A 123 -7.01 7.89 -12.35
C ILE A 123 -7.17 8.92 -13.47
N GLN A 124 -7.04 10.20 -13.12
CA GLN A 124 -6.94 11.27 -14.11
C GLN A 124 -5.63 11.06 -14.86
N GLU A 125 -5.73 10.53 -16.09
CA GLU A 125 -4.63 10.48 -17.06
C GLU A 125 -4.12 11.89 -17.41
#